data_AF-A0A0R3CAL2-F1
#
_entry.id   AF-A0A0R3CAL2-F1
#
_cell.length_a   1.000
_cell.length_b   1.000
_cell.length_c   1.000
_cell.angle_alpha   90.00
_cell.angle_beta   90.00
_cell.angle_gamma   90.00
#
_symmetry.space_group_name_H-M   'P 1'
#
loop_
_entity.id
_entity.type
_entity.pdbx_description
1 polymer ?
#
loop_
_entity_poly.entity_id
_entity_poly.type
_entity_poly.pdbx_seq_one_letter_code
_entity_poly.pdbx_strand_id
1 'polypeptide(L)'
;MSGVVALPDGSLAQIRESVLAGIWRVCIGTEPAHEYVEVGAIPQIVRRAATDLTSADLVIGTPPDGAMNVKPVLAEIRERAKVWRFGLHAHIINLTLLPMSIIDLAFLQQSLGNGPVQLMLHGYGTCRVQATGTRNVWSVQFFTSTDNIILDTLEVGGVPIVALAADEDFQDSAERLQEIIKAYFT
;
A
#
# COMPACT_ATOMS: atom_id res chain seq x y z
N MET A 1 -6.66 1.57 -10.53
CA MET A 1 -6.19 0.73 -9.40
C MET A 1 -7.33 -0.02 -8.72
N SER A 2 -7.08 -1.13 -8.02
CA SER A 2 -8.07 -1.82 -7.18
C SER A 2 -7.46 -2.35 -5.89
N GLY A 3 -8.27 -2.64 -4.88
CA GLY A 3 -7.77 -3.17 -3.61
C GLY A 3 -8.85 -3.59 -2.63
N VAL A 4 -8.39 -4.15 -1.52
CA VAL A 4 -9.20 -4.54 -0.36
C VAL A 4 -8.64 -3.89 0.90
N VAL A 5 -9.54 -3.48 1.77
CA VAL A 5 -9.22 -2.81 3.04
C VAL A 5 -10.03 -3.48 4.15
N ALA A 6 -9.34 -3.96 5.19
CA ALA A 6 -9.99 -4.46 6.39
C ALA A 6 -10.52 -3.32 7.25
N LEU A 7 -11.64 -3.57 7.92
CA LEU A 7 -12.31 -2.61 8.79
C LEU A 7 -12.30 -3.08 10.26
N PRO A 8 -12.46 -2.15 11.23
CA PRO A 8 -12.40 -2.50 12.66
C PRO A 8 -13.44 -3.53 13.12
N ASP A 9 -14.56 -3.63 12.40
CA ASP A 9 -15.65 -4.59 12.67
C ASP A 9 -15.39 -5.97 12.05
N GLY A 10 -14.23 -6.17 11.42
CA GLY A 10 -13.85 -7.41 10.73
C GLY A 10 -14.43 -7.54 9.32
N SER A 11 -15.24 -6.58 8.87
CA SER A 11 -15.70 -6.54 7.48
C SER A 11 -14.59 -6.05 6.53
N LEU A 12 -14.82 -6.22 5.23
CA LEU A 12 -13.91 -5.77 4.19
C LEU A 12 -14.59 -4.69 3.34
N ALA A 13 -13.80 -3.67 2.99
CA ALA A 13 -14.12 -2.73 1.94
C ALA A 13 -13.37 -3.10 0.66
N GLN A 14 -14.08 -3.12 -0.46
CA GLN A 14 -13.49 -3.19 -1.79
C GLN A 14 -13.36 -1.78 -2.34
N ILE A 15 -12.20 -1.45 -2.86
CA ILE A 15 -11.94 -0.17 -3.51
C ILE A 15 -11.52 -0.38 -4.96
N ARG A 16 -12.00 0.50 -5.82
CA ARG A 16 -11.65 0.51 -7.24
C ARG A 16 -11.60 1.94 -7.75
N GLU A 17 -10.44 2.33 -8.24
CA GLU A 17 -10.30 3.56 -8.99
C GLU A 17 -10.93 3.40 -10.37
N SER A 18 -11.57 4.46 -10.85
CA SER A 18 -12.14 4.51 -12.18
C SER A 18 -11.05 4.69 -13.25
N VAL A 19 -11.46 4.84 -14.51
CA VAL A 19 -10.56 5.25 -15.60
C VAL A 19 -10.09 6.71 -15.47
N LEU A 20 -10.77 7.49 -14.64
CA LEU A 20 -10.37 8.82 -14.21
C LEU A 20 -9.65 8.69 -12.87
N ALA A 21 -8.37 9.05 -12.85
CA ALA A 21 -7.51 8.95 -11.69
C ALA A 21 -8.08 9.79 -10.53
N GLY A 22 -7.94 9.27 -9.32
CA GLY A 22 -8.44 9.94 -8.13
C GLY A 22 -9.97 9.90 -7.93
N ILE A 23 -10.74 9.27 -8.83
CA ILE A 23 -12.15 8.94 -8.61
C ILE A 23 -12.27 7.47 -8.23
N TRP A 24 -12.80 7.21 -7.04
CA TRP A 24 -12.82 5.88 -6.44
C TRP A 24 -14.24 5.43 -6.13
N ARG A 25 -14.54 4.18 -6.47
CA ARG A 25 -15.70 3.45 -5.95
C ARG A 25 -15.28 2.69 -4.71
N VAL A 26 -16.02 2.87 -3.62
CA VAL A 26 -15.82 2.16 -2.35
C VAL A 26 -17.08 1.39 -2.01
N CYS A 27 -16.94 0.08 -1.79
CA CYS A 27 -18.03 -0.82 -1.39
C CYS A 27 -17.68 -1.46 -0.06
N ILE A 28 -18.51 -1.28 0.96
CA ILE A 28 -18.29 -1.79 2.32
C ILE A 28 -19.29 -2.90 2.62
N GLY A 29 -18.78 -4.05 3.08
CA GLY A 29 -19.60 -5.20 3.44
C GLY A 29 -20.13 -5.97 2.23
N THR A 30 -20.95 -6.99 2.50
CA THR A 30 -21.50 -7.88 1.47
C THR A 30 -22.95 -7.55 1.15
N GLU A 31 -23.87 -7.49 2.14
CA GLU A 31 -25.29 -7.19 1.90
C GLU A 31 -26.03 -6.59 3.13
N PRO A 32 -26.78 -5.46 2.98
CA PRO A 32 -26.66 -4.52 1.87
C PRO A 32 -25.30 -3.82 1.95
N ALA A 33 -24.51 -3.91 0.87
CA ALA A 33 -23.24 -3.21 0.81
C ALA A 33 -23.49 -1.70 0.81
N HIS A 34 -22.77 -0.97 1.65
CA HIS A 34 -22.75 0.49 1.58
C HIS A 34 -21.78 0.90 0.48
N GLU A 35 -22.29 1.58 -0.54
CA GLU A 35 -21.49 2.01 -1.69
C GLU A 35 -21.49 3.52 -1.83
N TYR A 36 -20.31 4.08 -2.07
CA TYR A 36 -20.14 5.49 -2.34
C TYR A 36 -18.97 5.74 -3.30
N VAL A 37 -18.94 6.96 -3.85
CA VAL A 37 -17.83 7.45 -4.65
C VAL A 37 -17.03 8.45 -3.83
N GLU A 38 -15.71 8.34 -3.88
CA GLU A 38 -14.77 9.23 -3.20
C GLU A 38 -13.85 9.88 -4.23
N VAL A 39 -13.55 11.17 -4.05
CA VAL A 39 -12.56 11.88 -4.85
C VAL A 39 -11.36 12.20 -3.96
N GLY A 40 -10.18 11.73 -4.33
CA GLY A 40 -8.95 11.94 -3.56
C GLY A 40 -7.80 11.06 -4.02
N ALA A 41 -6.57 11.43 -3.65
CA ALA A 41 -5.36 10.76 -4.13
C ALA A 41 -5.34 9.26 -3.78
N ILE A 42 -5.98 8.90 -2.67
CA ILE A 42 -6.30 7.54 -2.24
C ILE A 42 -7.51 7.64 -1.31
N PRO A 43 -8.43 6.65 -1.28
CA PRO A 43 -9.57 6.68 -0.39
C PRO A 43 -9.16 6.80 1.08
N GLN A 44 -9.88 7.58 1.86
CA GLN A 44 -9.56 7.81 3.26
C GLN A 44 -9.64 6.52 4.09
N ILE A 45 -10.47 5.56 3.68
CA ILE A 45 -10.54 4.25 4.31
C ILE A 45 -9.19 3.52 4.31
N VAL A 46 -8.37 3.72 3.27
CA VAL A 46 -7.01 3.16 3.17
C VAL A 46 -6.09 3.76 4.22
N ARG A 47 -6.05 5.08 4.33
CA ARG A 47 -5.14 5.76 5.29
C ARG A 47 -5.56 5.47 6.73
N ARG A 48 -6.88 5.45 7.00
CA ARG A 48 -7.44 5.09 8.30
C ARG A 48 -7.07 3.67 8.69
N ALA A 49 -7.34 2.69 7.83
CA ALA A 49 -6.98 1.30 8.11
C ALA A 49 -5.47 1.13 8.37
N ALA A 50 -4.62 1.71 7.50
CA ALA A 50 -3.17 1.63 7.66
C ALA A 50 -2.63 2.30 8.94
N THR A 51 -3.38 3.22 9.55
CA THR A 51 -3.00 3.90 10.80
C THR A 51 -3.62 3.22 12.02
N ASP A 52 -4.92 2.95 11.96
CA ASP A 52 -5.75 2.57 13.10
C ASP A 52 -5.73 1.05 13.36
N LEU A 53 -5.47 0.24 12.33
CA LEU A 53 -5.45 -1.23 12.42
C LEU A 53 -4.04 -1.84 12.36
N THR A 54 -3.00 -1.01 12.55
CA THR A 54 -1.60 -1.43 12.57
C THR A 54 -0.93 -1.10 13.91
N SER A 55 0.07 -1.90 14.29
CA SER A 55 0.82 -1.71 15.53
C SER A 55 1.90 -0.65 15.35
N ALA A 56 1.99 0.30 16.29
CA ALA A 56 3.11 1.25 16.36
C ALA A 56 4.41 0.60 16.89
N ASP A 57 4.28 -0.56 17.55
CA ASP A 57 5.41 -1.27 18.15
C ASP A 57 5.75 -2.53 17.34
N LEU A 58 6.86 -2.46 16.63
CA LEU A 58 7.51 -3.60 16.00
C LEU A 58 8.38 -4.34 17.04
N VAL A 59 7.93 -5.53 17.45
CA VAL A 59 8.68 -6.41 18.33
C VAL A 59 9.60 -7.29 17.50
N ILE A 60 10.90 -7.23 17.77
CA ILE A 60 11.92 -8.03 17.08
C ILE A 60 12.19 -9.27 17.93
N GLY A 61 11.73 -10.43 17.45
CA GLY A 61 11.99 -11.70 18.11
C GLY A 61 13.41 -12.23 17.92
N THR A 62 13.66 -13.44 18.42
CA THR A 62 14.88 -14.19 18.12
C THR A 62 14.78 -14.77 16.71
N PRO A 63 15.68 -14.41 15.79
CA PRO A 63 15.66 -14.99 14.45
C PRO A 63 16.09 -16.45 14.50
N PRO A 64 15.63 -17.25 13.54
CA PRO A 64 16.04 -18.64 13.40
C PRO A 64 17.53 -18.78 13.04
N ASP A 65 18.07 -19.98 13.25
CA ASP A 65 19.43 -20.32 12.82
C ASP A 65 19.60 -20.12 11.32
N GLY A 66 20.75 -19.56 10.92
CA GLY A 66 21.05 -19.23 9.52
C GLY A 66 20.53 -17.87 9.04
N ALA A 67 19.76 -17.15 9.86
CA ALA A 67 19.48 -15.74 9.60
C ALA A 67 20.76 -14.90 9.77
N MET A 68 21.02 -14.02 8.80
CA MET A 68 22.26 -13.23 8.76
C MET A 68 21.98 -11.74 8.89
N ASN A 69 21.04 -11.23 8.08
CA ASN A 69 20.88 -9.80 7.85
C ASN A 69 19.53 -9.24 8.33
N VAL A 70 18.59 -10.07 8.76
CA VAL A 70 17.24 -9.61 9.11
C VAL A 70 17.17 -8.71 10.35
N LYS A 71 17.98 -8.95 11.38
CA LYS A 71 17.96 -8.15 12.62
C LYS A 71 18.25 -6.66 12.38
N PRO A 72 19.35 -6.27 11.72
CA PRO A 72 19.63 -4.85 11.48
C PRO A 72 18.55 -4.20 10.61
N VAL A 73 18.01 -4.92 9.61
CA VAL A 73 16.90 -4.41 8.78
C VAL A 73 15.64 -4.14 9.61
N LEU A 74 15.25 -5.09 10.48
CA LEU A 74 14.11 -4.89 11.39
C LEU A 74 14.34 -3.75 12.39
N ALA A 75 15.58 -3.58 12.88
CA ALA A 75 15.94 -2.49 13.78
C ALA A 75 15.82 -1.14 13.08
N GLU A 76 16.33 -1.02 11.86
CA GLU A 76 16.21 0.17 11.03
C GLU A 76 14.74 0.52 10.74
N ILE A 77 13.93 -0.46 10.32
CA ILE A 77 12.49 -0.26 10.07
C ILE A 77 11.80 0.28 11.32
N ARG A 78 12.05 -0.34 12.48
CA ARG A 78 11.46 0.06 13.76
C ARG A 78 11.80 1.50 14.13
N GLU A 79 13.06 1.89 13.97
CA GLU A 79 13.52 3.24 14.31
C GLU A 79 12.90 4.27 13.37
N ARG A 80 12.95 4.02 12.05
CA ARG A 80 12.38 4.90 11.03
C ARG A 80 10.86 5.04 11.17
N ALA A 81 10.14 3.95 11.42
CA ALA A 81 8.68 3.94 11.57
C ALA A 81 8.22 4.75 12.80
N LYS A 82 8.98 4.70 13.90
CA LYS A 82 8.69 5.45 15.14
C LYS A 82 8.85 6.95 14.98
N VAL A 83 9.88 7.39 14.24
CA VAL A 83 10.16 8.82 14.05
C VAL A 83 9.36 9.44 12.92
N TRP A 84 8.85 8.63 11.98
CA TRP A 84 8.12 9.15 10.82
C TRP A 84 6.87 9.94 11.24
N ARG A 85 6.62 11.05 10.54
CA ARG A 85 5.47 11.93 10.70
C ARG A 85 5.00 12.36 9.31
N PHE A 86 3.72 12.70 9.20
CA PHE A 86 3.15 13.21 7.96
C PHE A 86 3.98 14.39 7.42
N GLY A 87 4.30 14.36 6.12
CA GLY A 87 5.16 15.33 5.45
C GLY A 87 6.63 14.94 5.36
N LEU A 88 7.11 13.94 6.11
CA LEU A 88 8.45 13.39 5.93
C LEU A 88 8.50 12.43 4.75
N HIS A 89 9.60 12.47 4.00
CA HIS A 89 9.86 11.51 2.93
C HIS A 89 9.89 10.08 3.46
N ALA A 90 9.36 9.15 2.67
CA ALA A 90 9.44 7.73 2.98
C ALA A 90 10.90 7.26 2.87
N HIS A 91 11.31 6.40 3.80
CA HIS A 91 12.59 5.73 3.75
C HIS A 91 12.43 4.40 3.03
N ILE A 92 13.18 4.19 1.94
CA ILE A 92 13.03 3.02 1.07
C ILE A 92 14.15 2.03 1.33
N ILE A 93 13.78 0.79 1.66
CA ILE A 93 14.69 -0.35 1.81
C ILE A 93 14.48 -1.27 0.62
N ASN A 94 15.48 -1.39 -0.24
CA ASN A 94 15.42 -2.23 -1.43
C ASN A 94 15.87 -3.67 -1.10
N LEU A 95 14.91 -4.57 -0.92
CA LEU A 95 15.18 -5.96 -0.57
C LEU A 95 15.83 -6.74 -1.72
N THR A 96 15.56 -6.37 -2.98
CA THR A 96 16.19 -7.01 -4.16
C THR A 96 17.69 -6.76 -4.24
N LEU A 97 18.16 -5.61 -3.74
CA LEU A 97 19.60 -5.28 -3.73
C LEU A 97 20.31 -5.69 -2.44
N LEU A 98 19.56 -6.07 -1.40
CA LEU A 98 20.14 -6.53 -0.14
C LEU A 98 20.42 -8.04 -0.20
N PRO A 99 21.56 -8.51 0.32
CA PRO A 99 21.88 -9.93 0.38
C PRO A 99 21.07 -10.61 1.51
N MET A 100 19.77 -10.74 1.31
CA MET A 100 18.85 -11.38 2.26
C MET A 100 18.67 -12.85 1.88
N SER A 101 18.86 -13.75 2.84
CA SER A 101 18.52 -15.16 2.63
C SER A 101 17.00 -15.37 2.64
N ILE A 102 16.54 -16.52 2.17
CA ILE A 102 15.11 -16.92 2.26
C ILE A 102 14.66 -16.97 3.73
N ILE A 103 15.55 -17.38 4.64
CA ILE A 103 15.32 -17.41 6.08
C ILE A 103 15.10 -15.98 6.61
N ASP A 104 15.94 -15.04 6.17
CA ASP A 104 15.82 -13.62 6.55
C ASP A 104 14.49 -13.03 6.06
N LEU A 105 14.11 -13.27 4.81
CA LEU A 105 12.86 -12.76 4.23
C LEU A 105 11.63 -13.35 4.92
N ALA A 106 11.63 -14.65 5.23
CA ALA A 106 10.54 -15.29 5.95
C ALA A 106 10.38 -14.71 7.36
N PHE A 107 11.48 -14.52 8.09
CA PHE A 107 11.46 -13.91 9.43
C PHE A 107 11.05 -12.44 9.38
N LEU A 108 11.46 -11.70 8.35
CA LEU A 108 11.06 -10.30 8.11
C LEU A 108 9.54 -10.20 7.91
N GLN A 109 8.98 -11.00 7.01
CA GLN A 109 7.54 -11.03 6.75
C GLN A 109 6.74 -11.43 8.00
N GLN A 110 7.20 -12.43 8.74
CA GLN A 110 6.56 -12.85 9.99
C GLN A 110 6.58 -11.72 11.05
N SER A 111 7.71 -11.01 11.16
CA SER A 111 7.88 -9.95 12.16
C SER A 111 7.03 -8.72 11.83
N LEU A 112 6.94 -8.34 10.55
CA LEU A 112 6.15 -7.19 10.12
C LEU A 112 4.64 -7.48 10.12
N GLY A 113 4.26 -8.74 9.85
CA GLY A 113 2.88 -9.20 9.76
C GLY A 113 2.15 -8.68 8.52
N ASN A 114 0.98 -9.26 8.25
CA ASN A 114 0.08 -8.77 7.21
C ASN A 114 -0.72 -7.59 7.73
N GLY A 115 -0.80 -6.52 6.95
CA GLY A 115 -1.58 -5.35 7.29
C GLY A 115 -2.99 -5.37 6.69
N PRO A 116 -3.76 -4.32 6.99
CA PRO A 116 -5.18 -4.25 6.67
C PRO A 116 -5.45 -3.81 5.22
N VAL A 117 -4.44 -3.47 4.43
CA VAL A 117 -4.61 -2.90 3.08
C VAL A 117 -3.81 -3.70 2.08
N GLN A 118 -4.44 -4.08 0.97
CA GLN A 118 -3.78 -4.62 -0.21
C GLN A 118 -4.32 -3.93 -1.47
N LEU A 119 -3.43 -3.35 -2.25
CA LEU A 119 -3.70 -2.65 -3.50
C LEU A 119 -2.97 -3.34 -4.66
N MET A 120 -3.61 -3.34 -5.82
CA MET A 120 -3.11 -3.85 -7.08
C MET A 120 -3.27 -2.80 -8.17
N LEU A 121 -2.16 -2.49 -8.83
CA LEU A 121 -2.07 -1.56 -9.94
C LEU A 121 -1.76 -2.36 -11.20
N HIS A 122 -2.53 -2.15 -12.27
CA HIS A 122 -2.46 -2.92 -13.52
C HIS A 122 -2.07 -2.04 -14.71
N GLY A 123 -1.13 -1.12 -14.52
CA GLY A 123 -0.65 -0.19 -15.57
C GLY A 123 0.43 -0.82 -16.46
N TYR A 124 1.44 -0.03 -16.86
CA TYR A 124 2.59 -0.48 -17.66
C TYR A 124 3.47 -1.57 -16.98
N GLY A 125 3.18 -1.88 -15.72
CA GLY A 125 3.65 -3.07 -15.00
C GLY A 125 2.70 -3.34 -13.84
N THR A 126 2.58 -4.62 -13.45
CA THR A 126 1.78 -4.98 -12.27
C THR A 126 2.56 -4.56 -11.03
N CYS A 127 1.94 -3.73 -10.19
CA CYS A 127 2.49 -3.34 -8.89
C CYS A 127 1.53 -3.75 -7.78
N ARG A 128 2.07 -4.38 -6.74
CA ARG A 128 1.37 -4.71 -5.51
C ARG A 128 1.86 -3.81 -4.40
N VAL A 129 0.94 -3.13 -3.75
CA VAL A 129 1.21 -2.30 -2.57
C VAL A 129 0.42 -2.87 -1.41
N GLN A 130 1.10 -3.23 -0.32
CA GLN A 130 0.48 -3.86 0.84
C GLN A 130 0.93 -3.16 2.12
N ALA A 131 -0.01 -2.79 2.98
CA ALA A 131 0.33 -2.37 4.33
C ALA A 131 0.83 -3.60 5.11
N THR A 132 1.85 -3.44 5.94
CA THR A 132 2.22 -4.48 6.90
C THR A 132 1.40 -4.33 8.20
N GLY A 133 1.53 -5.29 9.11
CA GLY A 133 0.98 -5.18 10.46
C GLY A 133 1.66 -4.09 11.29
N THR A 134 2.81 -3.57 10.83
CA THR A 134 3.55 -2.47 11.46
C THR A 134 3.14 -1.13 10.84
N ARG A 135 2.79 -0.17 11.70
CA ARG A 135 2.38 1.18 11.31
C ARG A 135 3.50 1.87 10.53
N ASN A 136 3.11 2.60 9.49
CA ASN A 136 4.01 3.32 8.59
C ASN A 136 4.98 2.42 7.80
N VAL A 137 4.70 1.12 7.66
CA VAL A 137 5.57 0.22 6.89
C VAL A 137 4.73 -0.46 5.81
N TRP A 138 5.14 -0.27 4.56
CA TRP A 138 4.48 -0.76 3.37
C TRP A 138 5.43 -1.65 2.57
N SER A 139 4.90 -2.74 2.02
CA SER A 139 5.58 -3.54 1.00
C SER A 139 5.12 -3.08 -0.37
N VAL A 140 6.09 -2.81 -1.26
CA VAL A 140 5.85 -2.39 -2.64
C VAL A 140 6.65 -3.33 -3.54
N GLN A 141 5.93 -4.10 -4.34
CA GLN A 141 6.48 -5.11 -5.24
C GLN A 141 6.08 -4.80 -6.67
N PHE A 142 7.06 -4.82 -7.57
CA PHE A 142 6.85 -4.70 -9.01
C PHE A 142 7.08 -6.06 -9.67
N PHE A 143 6.22 -6.38 -10.63
CA PHE A 143 6.23 -7.65 -11.35
C PHE A 143 6.47 -7.43 -12.85
N THR A 144 7.12 -8.41 -13.49
CA THR A 144 7.10 -8.53 -14.96
C THR A 144 5.72 -8.94 -15.47
N SER A 145 5.56 -8.94 -16.80
CA SER A 145 4.41 -9.56 -17.48
C SER A 145 4.28 -11.08 -17.25
N THR A 146 5.28 -11.73 -16.66
CA THR A 146 5.30 -13.18 -16.35
C THR A 146 5.26 -13.42 -14.83
N ASP A 147 4.74 -12.47 -14.05
CA ASP A 147 4.59 -12.55 -12.59
C ASP A 147 5.88 -12.78 -11.79
N ASN A 148 7.04 -12.47 -12.38
CA ASN A 148 8.31 -12.49 -11.64
C ASN A 148 8.56 -11.14 -10.96
N ILE A 149 8.97 -11.15 -9.70
CA ILE A 149 9.32 -9.93 -8.96
C ILE A 149 10.59 -9.32 -9.57
N ILE A 150 10.50 -8.06 -10.00
CA ILE A 150 11.65 -7.29 -10.50
C ILE A 150 12.24 -6.34 -9.46
N LEU A 151 11.41 -5.88 -8.54
CA LEU A 151 11.78 -4.98 -7.47
C LEU A 151 10.89 -5.25 -6.27
N ASP A 152 11.51 -5.53 -5.13
CA ASP A 152 10.87 -5.70 -3.84
C ASP A 152 11.42 -4.65 -2.88
N THR A 153 10.55 -3.82 -2.35
CA THR A 153 10.91 -2.71 -1.48
C THR A 153 10.00 -2.67 -0.25
N LEU A 154 10.60 -2.28 0.88
CA LEU A 154 9.86 -1.82 2.04
C LEU A 154 9.97 -0.31 2.12
N GLU A 155 8.83 0.36 2.13
CA GLU A 155 8.73 1.81 2.28
C GLU A 155 8.26 2.14 3.70
N VAL A 156 9.13 2.81 4.46
CA VAL A 156 8.83 3.28 5.81
C VAL A 156 8.36 4.73 5.74
N GLY A 157 7.04 4.93 5.76
CA GLY A 157 6.40 6.24 5.67
C GLY A 157 4.89 6.16 5.52
N GLY A 158 4.32 7.17 4.84
CA GLY A 158 2.91 7.21 4.50
C GLY A 158 2.54 6.21 3.41
N VAL A 159 1.31 6.29 2.89
CA VAL A 159 0.89 5.52 1.72
C VAL A 159 1.91 5.74 0.57
N PRO A 160 2.45 4.67 -0.05
CA PRO A 160 3.44 4.78 -1.11
C PRO A 160 3.00 5.68 -2.25
N ILE A 161 3.93 6.48 -2.78
CA ILE A 161 3.63 7.47 -3.82
C ILE A 161 3.03 6.80 -5.06
N VAL A 162 3.49 5.59 -5.40
CA VAL A 162 2.96 4.81 -6.54
C VAL A 162 1.45 4.53 -6.43
N ALA A 163 0.90 4.51 -5.21
CA ALA A 163 -0.52 4.28 -4.96
C ALA A 163 -1.35 5.59 -4.89
N LEU A 164 -0.72 6.75 -4.98
CA LEU A 164 -1.39 8.05 -4.91
C LEU A 164 -1.60 8.61 -6.32
N ALA A 165 -2.81 9.04 -6.64
CA ALA A 165 -3.03 9.89 -7.82
C ALA A 165 -2.33 11.24 -7.60
N ALA A 166 -1.50 11.66 -8.56
CA ALA A 166 -0.79 12.92 -8.51
C ALA A 166 -1.69 14.09 -8.95
N ASP A 167 -1.29 15.32 -8.63
CA ASP A 167 -2.03 16.53 -9.04
C ASP A 167 -2.19 16.63 -10.57
N GLU A 168 -1.18 16.17 -11.32
CA GLU A 168 -1.22 16.08 -12.78
C GLU A 168 -2.30 15.08 -13.25
N ASP A 169 -2.39 13.90 -12.62
CA ASP A 169 -3.42 12.90 -12.93
C ASP A 169 -4.84 13.42 -12.66
N PHE A 170 -5.00 14.25 -11.60
CA PHE A 170 -6.26 14.91 -11.28
C PHE A 170 -6.67 15.90 -12.36
N GLN A 171 -5.72 16.73 -12.81
CA GLN A 171 -5.99 17.72 -13.84
C GLN A 171 -6.39 17.06 -15.16
N ASP A 172 -5.64 16.04 -15.60
CA ASP A 172 -5.95 15.24 -16.79
C ASP A 172 -7.34 14.59 -16.69
N SER A 173 -7.67 14.08 -15.50
CA SER A 173 -8.96 13.43 -15.25
C SER A 173 -10.12 14.43 -15.26
N ALA A 174 -9.91 15.64 -14.75
CA ALA A 174 -10.90 16.70 -14.81
C ALA A 174 -11.20 17.12 -16.27
N GLU A 175 -10.16 17.24 -17.10
CA GLU A 175 -10.31 17.57 -18.53
C GLU A 175 -11.06 16.46 -19.28
N ARG A 176 -10.65 15.19 -19.10
CA ARG A 176 -11.36 14.04 -19.68
C ARG A 176 -12.82 13.95 -19.25
N LEU A 177 -13.11 14.25 -17.98
CA LEU A 177 -14.49 14.24 -17.49
C LEU A 177 -15.34 15.32 -18.19
N GLN A 178 -14.79 16.51 -18.42
CA GLN A 178 -15.48 17.57 -19.17
C GLN A 178 -15.76 17.16 -20.62
N GLU A 179 -14.84 16.47 -21.27
CA GLU A 179 -15.04 15.93 -22.62
C GLU A 179 -16.16 14.89 -22.65
N ILE A 180 -16.18 13.97 -21.69
CA ILE A 180 -17.26 12.97 -21.55
C ILE A 180 -18.61 13.67 -21.34
N ILE A 181 -18.67 14.68 -20.47
CA ILE A 181 -19.91 15.43 -20.23
C ILE A 181 -20.42 16.08 -21.51
N LYS A 182 -19.53 16.74 -22.28
CA LYS A 182 -19.89 17.37 -23.56
C LYS A 182 -20.36 16.36 -24.61
N ALA A 183 -19.78 15.16 -24.64
CA ALA A 183 -20.12 14.15 -25.64
C ALA A 183 -21.48 13.46 -25.38
N TYR A 184 -21.89 13.35 -24.11
CA TYR A 184 -23.06 12.55 -23.73
C TYR A 184 -24.23 13.36 -23.16
N PHE A 185 -24.00 14.58 -22.68
CA PHE A 185 -25.01 15.38 -21.98
C PHE A 185 -25.20 16.79 -22.57
N THR A 186 -24.50 17.11 -23.67
CA THR A 186 -24.67 18.36 -24.45
C THR A 186 -24.96 18.01 -25.90
#